data_AF-A0A819IDY2-F1
#
_entry.id   AF-A0A819IDY2-F1
#
_cell.length_a   1.000
_cell.length_b   1.000
_cell.length_c   1.000
_cell.angle_alpha   90.00
_cell.angle_beta   90.00
_cell.angle_gamma   90.00
#
_symmetry.space_group_name_H-M   'P 1'
#
loop_
_entity.id
_entity.type
_entity.pdbx_description
1 polymer ?
#
loop_
_entity_poly.entity_id
_entity_poly.type
_entity_poly.pdbx_seq_one_letter_code
_entity_poly.pdbx_strand_id
1 'polypeptide(L)'
;MSLIKVIKEKLPNVIHHGCFFHFTQSLYKHINLLGLSTAYLENEDLRLACRSTMALALLPQDHVEEAFELLKNESPEELIDFF
;
A
#
# COMPACT_ATOMS: atom_id res chain seq x y z
N MET A 1 -3.44 -12.36 10.78
CA MET A 1 -4.24 -11.52 11.71
C MET A 1 -3.84 -10.07 11.47
N SER A 2 -4.75 -9.19 11.03
CA SER A 2 -4.38 -7.80 10.71
C SER A 2 -4.10 -6.96 11.96
N LEU A 3 -3.18 -6.00 11.87
CA LEU A 3 -2.81 -5.09 12.96
C LEU A 3 -4.04 -4.35 13.53
N ILE A 4 -4.96 -3.93 12.66
CA ILE A 4 -6.21 -3.26 13.05
C ILE A 4 -7.05 -4.14 13.98
N LYS A 5 -7.13 -5.45 13.72
CA LYS A 5 -7.89 -6.38 14.56
C LYS A 5 -7.29 -6.46 15.97
N VAL A 6 -5.98 -6.63 16.07
CA VAL A 6 -5.26 -6.70 17.36
C VAL A 6 -5.43 -5.41 18.16
N ILE A 7 -5.30 -4.26 17.50
CA ILE A 7 -5.47 -2.94 18.13
C ILE A 7 -6.90 -2.79 18.67
N LYS A 8 -7.93 -3.18 17.91
CA LYS A 8 -9.33 -3.15 18.36
C LYS A 8 -9.56 -4.07 19.56
N GLU A 9 -8.95 -5.26 19.58
CA GLU A 9 -9.07 -6.21 20.70
C GLU A 9 -8.36 -5.72 21.98
N LYS A 10 -7.19 -5.09 21.85
CA LYS A 10 -6.38 -4.65 23.00
C LYS A 10 -6.74 -3.26 23.52
N LEU A 11 -7.32 -2.41 22.68
CA LEU A 11 -7.72 -1.04 23.00
C LEU A 11 -9.19 -0.80 22.61
N PRO A 12 -10.15 -1.51 23.24
CA PRO A 12 -11.56 -1.50 22.82
C PRO A 12 -12.26 -0.16 23.03
N ASN A 13 -11.77 0.68 23.96
CA ASN A 13 -12.38 1.96 24.32
C ASN A 13 -11.78 3.16 23.59
N VAL A 14 -10.79 2.93 22.72
CA VAL A 14 -10.14 3.99 21.94
C VAL A 14 -10.82 4.09 20.57
N ILE A 15 -11.08 5.33 20.13
CA ILE A 15 -11.56 5.57 18.78
C ILE A 15 -10.35 5.51 17.84
N HIS A 16 -10.36 4.50 16.96
CA HIS A 16 -9.28 4.27 16.01
C HIS A 16 -9.56 5.02 14.71
N HIS A 17 -8.68 5.94 14.34
CA HIS A 17 -8.74 6.65 13.06
C HIS A 17 -7.60 6.22 12.16
N GLY A 18 -7.95 5.71 10.97
CA GLY A 18 -7.01 5.60 9.86
C GLY A 18 -6.85 6.94 9.16
N CYS A 19 -5.66 7.21 8.61
CA CYS A 19 -5.42 8.41 7.82
C CYS A 19 -4.80 8.01 6.48
N PHE A 20 -5.55 8.22 5.39
CA PHE A 20 -5.09 7.90 4.03
C PHE A 20 -3.77 8.60 3.70
N PHE A 21 -3.60 9.86 4.11
CA PHE A 21 -2.35 10.59 3.92
C PHE A 21 -1.14 9.91 4.57
N HIS A 22 -1.26 9.48 5.83
CA HIS A 22 -0.14 8.81 6.50
C HIS A 22 0.13 7.42 5.92
N PHE A 23 -0.92 6.71 5.48
CA PHE A 23 -0.79 5.44 4.78
C PHE A 23 0.00 5.59 3.46
N THR A 24 -0.42 6.50 2.59
CA THR A 24 0.27 6.73 1.30
C THR A 24 1.67 7.31 1.49
N GLN A 25 1.87 8.16 2.49
CA GLN A 25 3.21 8.65 2.86
C GLN A 25 4.14 7.49 3.28
N SER A 26 3.62 6.48 4.00
CA SER A 26 4.41 5.33 4.43
C SER A 26 4.88 4.48 3.23
N LEU A 27 4.00 4.28 2.25
CA LEU A 27 4.34 3.60 0.98
C LEU A 27 5.34 4.41 0.16
N TYR A 28 5.18 5.74 0.09
CA TYR A 28 6.15 6.60 -0.58
C TYR A 28 7.53 6.57 0.09
N LYS A 29 7.60 6.54 1.42
CA LYS A 29 8.86 6.33 2.15
C LYS A 29 9.49 4.98 1.80
N HIS A 30 8.69 3.93 1.66
CA HIS A 30 9.17 2.62 1.24
C HIS A 30 9.75 2.63 -0.19
N ILE A 31 9.06 3.27 -1.15
CA ILE A 31 9.56 3.50 -2.52
C ILE A 31 10.93 4.21 -2.48
N ASN A 32 11.08 5.23 -1.63
CA ASN A 32 12.36 5.94 -1.49
C ASN A 32 13.46 5.07 -0.87
N LEU A 33 13.12 4.22 0.11
CA LEU A 33 14.08 3.29 0.74
C LEU A 33 14.60 2.25 -0.26
N LEU A 34 13.78 1.86 -1.23
CA LEU A 34 14.17 0.96 -2.31
C LEU A 34 14.97 1.64 -3.42
N GLY A 35 15.24 2.95 -3.31
CA GLY A 35 15.95 3.72 -4.34
C GLY A 35 15.13 3.98 -5.60
N LEU A 36 13.80 3.76 -5.56
CA LEU A 36 12.91 3.86 -6.71
C LEU A 36 12.37 5.27 -6.97
N SER A 37 12.83 6.29 -6.24
CA SER A 37 12.31 7.66 -6.33
C SER A 37 12.37 8.23 -7.75
N THR A 38 13.48 8.02 -8.47
CA THR A 38 13.64 8.48 -9.85
C THR A 38 12.70 7.72 -10.78
N ALA A 39 12.68 6.39 -10.67
CA ALA A 39 11.80 5.54 -11.48
C ALA A 39 10.31 5.89 -11.27
N TYR A 40 9.90 6.21 -10.04
CA TYR A 40 8.54 6.68 -9.75
C TYR A 40 8.19 8.00 -10.45
N LEU A 41 9.16 8.90 -10.66
CA LEU A 41 8.93 10.17 -11.35
C LEU A 41 8.93 10.01 -12.88
N GLU A 42 9.77 9.13 -13.40
CA GLU A 42 10.04 9.02 -14.84
C GLU A 42 9.27 7.89 -15.53
N ASN A 43 8.94 6.81 -14.82
CA ASN A 43 8.20 5.66 -15.34
C ASN A 43 6.73 5.73 -14.91
N GLU A 44 5.84 5.93 -15.89
CA GLU A 44 4.41 6.06 -15.66
C GLU A 44 3.76 4.75 -15.17
N ASP A 45 4.16 3.60 -15.73
CA ASP A 45 3.61 2.30 -15.36
C ASP A 45 3.99 1.92 -13.93
N LEU A 46 5.25 2.13 -13.54
CA LEU A 46 5.70 1.93 -12.17
C LEU A 46 4.97 2.86 -11.20
N ARG A 47 4.82 4.14 -11.57
CA ARG A 47 4.07 5.11 -10.77
C ARG A 47 2.61 4.71 -10.62
N LEU A 48 2.00 4.21 -11.70
CA LEU A 48 0.63 3.73 -11.68
C LEU A 48 0.48 2.54 -10.73
N ALA A 49 1.33 1.52 -10.82
CA ALA A 49 1.33 0.37 -9.92
C ALA A 49 1.49 0.77 -8.44
N CYS A 50 2.44 1.67 -8.14
CA CYS A 50 2.62 2.23 -6.80
C CYS A 50 1.35 2.94 -6.29
N ARG A 51 0.72 3.76 -7.13
CA ARG A 51 -0.50 4.51 -6.77
C ARG A 51 -1.74 3.61 -6.67
N SER A 52 -1.83 2.56 -7.48
CA SER A 52 -2.88 1.55 -7.37
C SER A 52 -2.76 0.78 -6.07
N THR A 53 -1.53 0.47 -5.63
CA THR A 53 -1.26 -0.13 -4.32
C THR A 53 -1.72 0.79 -3.18
N MET A 54 -1.46 2.10 -3.30
CA MET A 54 -2.00 3.10 -2.37
C MET A 54 -3.53 3.15 -2.37
N ALA A 55 -4.19 2.90 -3.51
CA ALA A 55 -5.64 2.90 -3.62
C ALA A 55 -6.32 1.66 -3.02
N LEU A 56 -5.58 0.57 -2.75
CA LEU A 56 -6.13 -0.63 -2.09
C LEU A 56 -6.82 -0.33 -0.75
N ALA A 57 -6.36 0.69 -0.03
CA ALA A 57 -6.99 1.13 1.22
C ALA A 57 -8.42 1.68 1.05
N LEU A 58 -8.85 1.94 -0.18
CA LEU A 58 -10.18 2.45 -0.53
C LEU A 58 -11.12 1.35 -1.05
N LEU A 59 -10.62 0.12 -1.24
CA LEU A 59 -11.44 -1.00 -1.68
C LEU A 59 -12.26 -1.59 -0.52
N PRO A 60 -13.42 -2.21 -0.83
CA PRO A 60 -14.08 -3.08 0.14
C PRO A 60 -13.15 -4.21 0.57
N GLN A 61 -13.19 -4.57 1.85
CA GLN A 61 -12.27 -5.53 2.46
C GLN A 61 -12.16 -6.85 1.68
N ASP A 62 -13.28 -7.35 1.16
CA ASP A 62 -13.37 -8.64 0.47
C ASP A 62 -12.65 -8.66 -0.89
N HIS A 63 -12.30 -7.50 -1.44
CA HIS A 63 -11.56 -7.36 -2.71
C HIS A 63 -10.08 -7.01 -2.53
N VAL A 64 -9.64 -6.67 -1.32
CA VAL A 64 -8.27 -6.18 -1.08
C VAL A 64 -7.22 -7.25 -1.42
N GLU A 65 -7.46 -8.50 -1.01
CA GLU A 65 -6.51 -9.60 -1.23
C GLU A 65 -6.37 -9.94 -2.71
N GLU A 66 -7.50 -10.10 -3.42
CA GLU A 66 -7.51 -10.34 -4.87
C GLU A 66 -6.82 -9.21 -5.65
N ALA A 67 -7.17 -7.95 -5.35
CA ALA A 67 -6.59 -6.80 -6.03
C ALA A 67 -5.09 -6.63 -5.72
N PHE A 68 -4.64 -6.97 -4.50
CA PHE A 68 -3.23 -6.95 -4.15
C PHE A 68 -2.43 -7.98 -4.96
N GLU A 69 -2.92 -9.21 -5.05
CA GLU A 69 -2.26 -10.26 -5.84
C GLU A 69 -2.23 -9.92 -7.33
N LEU A 70 -3.32 -9.37 -7.87
CA LEU A 70 -3.34 -8.90 -9.26
C LEU A 70 -2.29 -7.81 -9.51
N LEU A 71 -2.23 -6.80 -8.65
CA LEU A 71 -1.22 -5.74 -8.77
C LEU A 71 0.19 -6.27 -8.66
N LYS A 72 0.46 -7.19 -7.73
CA LYS A 72 1.78 -7.80 -7.57
C LYS A 72 2.22 -8.56 -8.83
N ASN A 73 1.30 -9.32 -9.44
CA ASN A 73 1.60 -10.14 -10.62
C ASN A 73 1.73 -9.31 -11.91
N GLU A 74 1.02 -8.19 -12.02
CA GLU A 74 1.04 -7.32 -13.20
C GLU A 74 2.06 -6.17 -13.10
N SER A 75 2.73 -6.03 -11.95
CA SER A 75 3.67 -4.92 -11.73
C SER A 75 5.00 -5.12 -12.46
N PRO A 76 5.69 -4.02 -12.85
CA PRO A 76 7.04 -4.08 -13.38
C PRO A 76 8.02 -4.82 -12.46
N GLU A 77 9.03 -5.50 -13.01
CA GLU A 77 10.01 -6.28 -12.25
C GLU A 77 10.75 -5.43 -11.21
N GLU A 78 10.92 -4.13 -11.45
CA GLU A 78 11.54 -3.18 -10.53
C GLU A 78 10.77 -3.03 -9.21
N LEU A 79 9.50 -3.47 -9.14
CA LEU A 79 8.66 -3.47 -7.94
C LEU A 79 8.66 -4.79 -7.18
N ILE A 80 9.46 -5.79 -7.54
CA ILE A 80 9.52 -7.07 -6.82
C ILE A 80 9.75 -6.87 -5.32
N ASP A 81 10.67 -5.97 -4.94
CA ASP A 81 10.99 -5.71 -3.53
C ASP A 81 10.00 -4.75 -2.84
N PHE A 82 9.03 -4.19 -3.59
CA PHE A 82 7.97 -3.33 -3.06
C PHE A 82 6.74 -4.12 -2.56
N PHE A 83 6.52 -5.35 -3.06
CA PHE A 83 5.35 -6.20 -2.75
C PHE A 83 5.68 -7.39 -1.85
#